data_AF-A0A9E3RHP2-F1
#
_entry.id   AF-A0A9E3RHP2-F1
#
_cell.length_a   1.000
_cell.length_b   1.000
_cell.length_c   1.000
_cell.angle_alpha   90.00
_cell.angle_beta   90.00
_cell.angle_gamma   90.00
#
_symmetry.space_group_name_H-M   'P 1'
#
loop_
_entity.id
_entity.type
_entity.pdbx_description
1 polymer ?
#
loop_
_entity_poly.entity_id
_entity_poly.type
_entity_poly.pdbx_seq_one_letter_code
_entity_poly.pdbx_strand_id
1 'polypeptide(L)'
;MFQTQIRILLLLWAGYGATAQSVRHISPECCLGVYQVRYAVHTVTDLSGITNNRGGTPKQITDVQMQCVVTFIPGNRTEAIVELDSIRLSYVVNDIPQTFLAQRVTEELRHSATVVYDSLGAVQGIKVHRDVSAEASSLLSSAVTQLQFTKEQSNEVHESVEHDRTGIYNVHSTVAFSAAPQHRVVKTKNGYQQHVATQFRYSASPVQHSALRGYQESLFWELTPQLVWCSGRDTQTVTLGDAIVAQSVITYSFSNRNEEKSIHPKTTLVADSTVLLSIPEQFSRSDIQRAGMQSVWGGSAVKGILDSLDVLTQKDSALMEVVPRKLSAATGLFPEVGDSLLKRVQTYAQDDFRQRIIADCLSRDGSVANQQRFLQLIALYQTNNAVLPFLVSCFGNIQQPTLQTQQALTMLAFAHEDSFVRSTAQLATGALAYNISAYNIPEADSLLREVLLHANQLRPKQIINIAGNSGLVSALGIIKTILDTSQAELHYRALFSLRFIQHADVDSILAAHLARHDTIIQSTVIRTLTFRQPTAEVLQQLVRVVTDSTITATVRKETTALLRKWNGQFTMFRAQLNTILQQQSVPDAARKQIEKLLE
;
A
#
# COMPACT_ATOMS: atom_id res chain seq x y z
N MET A 1 20.68 3.38 -29.91
CA MET A 1 19.58 4.16 -30.53
C MET A 1 18.27 4.15 -29.73
N PHE A 2 18.23 3.59 -28.51
CA PHE A 2 17.04 3.53 -27.64
C PHE A 2 17.18 4.36 -26.34
N GLN A 3 18.13 5.29 -26.28
CA GLN A 3 18.31 6.23 -25.16
C GLN A 3 18.00 7.69 -25.54
N THR A 4 17.67 7.96 -26.80
CA THR A 4 17.37 9.32 -27.30
C THR A 4 15.86 9.59 -27.42
N GLN A 5 15.02 8.55 -27.45
CA GLN A 5 13.56 8.69 -27.61
C GLN A 5 12.78 8.87 -26.29
N ILE A 6 13.38 8.58 -25.13
CA ILE A 6 12.75 8.83 -23.82
C ILE A 6 12.95 10.29 -23.36
N ARG A 7 13.95 11.01 -23.88
CA ARG A 7 14.10 12.46 -23.64
C ARG A 7 13.11 13.31 -24.44
N ILE A 8 12.60 12.81 -25.57
CA ILE A 8 11.66 13.57 -26.44
C ILE A 8 10.21 13.46 -25.94
N LEU A 9 9.83 12.36 -25.28
CA LEU A 9 8.50 12.22 -24.66
C LEU A 9 8.33 13.02 -23.36
N LEU A 10 9.42 13.27 -22.61
CA LEU A 10 9.40 14.20 -21.47
C LEU A 10 9.42 15.68 -21.89
N LEU A 11 9.86 16.00 -23.12
CA LEU A 11 9.79 17.35 -23.68
C LEU A 11 8.42 17.65 -24.33
N LEU A 12 7.65 16.64 -24.72
CA LEU A 12 6.33 16.82 -25.34
C LEU A 12 5.17 16.91 -24.33
N TRP A 13 5.40 16.60 -23.05
CA TRP A 13 4.47 16.92 -21.95
C TRP A 13 4.83 18.22 -21.21
N ALA A 14 5.84 18.95 -21.69
CA ALA A 14 6.08 20.36 -21.35
C ALA A 14 5.31 21.32 -22.29
N GLY A 15 4.45 20.78 -23.17
CA GLY A 15 3.75 21.53 -24.21
C GLY A 15 2.36 22.09 -23.84
N TYR A 16 1.83 21.81 -22.66
CA TYR A 16 0.72 22.58 -22.09
C TYR A 16 1.27 23.53 -21.02
N GLY A 17 1.99 24.55 -21.50
CA GLY A 17 2.31 25.71 -20.71
C GLY A 17 1.04 26.48 -20.40
N ALA A 18 0.46 26.26 -19.21
CA ALA A 18 0.18 27.42 -18.41
C ALA A 18 1.56 28.03 -18.13
N THR A 19 1.81 29.23 -18.62
CA THR A 19 3.00 30.00 -18.30
C THR A 19 3.07 30.14 -16.77
N ALA A 20 3.74 29.20 -16.10
CA ALA A 20 4.14 29.34 -14.72
C ALA A 20 5.08 30.55 -14.73
N GLN A 21 4.55 31.72 -14.36
CA GLN A 21 5.39 32.79 -13.88
C GLN A 21 6.34 32.17 -12.86
N SER A 22 7.64 32.48 -12.94
CA SER A 22 8.64 31.93 -12.03
C SER A 22 8.28 32.32 -10.60
N VAL A 23 7.55 31.45 -9.92
CA VAL A 23 7.11 31.63 -8.55
C VAL A 23 8.36 31.51 -7.67
N ARG A 24 8.80 32.60 -7.04
CA ARG A 24 9.94 32.56 -6.10
C ARG A 24 9.40 32.15 -4.74
N HIS A 25 9.88 31.05 -4.18
CA HIS A 25 9.68 30.78 -2.74
C HIS A 25 10.53 31.74 -1.90
N ILE A 26 10.12 31.94 -0.66
CA ILE A 26 10.84 32.83 0.23
C ILE A 26 12.21 32.22 0.59
N SER A 27 13.26 33.04 0.52
CA SER A 27 14.65 32.69 0.90
C SER A 27 14.68 32.12 2.33
N PRO A 28 15.50 31.09 2.62
CA PRO A 28 15.71 30.56 3.97
C PRO A 28 16.02 31.65 5.02
N GLU A 29 16.56 32.78 4.55
CA GLU A 29 16.85 34.00 5.33
C GLU A 29 15.64 34.56 6.09
N CYS A 30 14.42 34.31 5.60
CA CYS A 30 13.19 34.80 6.20
C CYS A 30 12.70 33.94 7.38
N CYS A 31 13.16 32.69 7.44
CA CYS A 31 12.91 31.78 8.56
C CYS A 31 14.04 31.84 9.59
N LEU A 32 15.08 32.66 9.41
CA LEU A 32 16.16 32.81 10.38
C LEU A 32 15.64 33.40 11.68
N GLY A 33 16.17 32.92 12.80
CA GLY A 33 15.76 33.37 14.12
C GLY A 33 15.46 32.23 15.09
N VAL A 34 14.96 32.60 16.26
CA VAL A 34 14.58 31.67 17.32
C VAL A 34 13.06 31.65 17.44
N TYR A 35 12.48 30.47 17.32
CA TYR A 35 11.03 30.28 17.30
C TYR A 35 10.60 29.34 18.41
N GLN A 36 9.53 29.71 19.11
CA GLN A 36 8.76 28.75 19.88
C GLN A 36 7.89 27.95 18.92
N VAL A 37 8.01 26.63 18.98
CA VAL A 37 7.24 25.71 18.14
C VAL A 37 6.30 24.89 19.00
N ARG A 38 5.05 24.75 18.53
CA ARG A 38 4.12 23.73 18.97
C ARG A 38 3.66 22.97 17.74
N TYR A 39 3.79 21.66 17.79
CA TYR A 39 3.46 20.77 16.69
C TYR A 39 2.73 19.57 17.25
N ALA A 40 1.58 19.21 16.67
CA ALA A 40 0.81 18.06 17.11
C ALA A 40 0.26 17.30 15.90
N VAL A 41 0.32 15.99 15.97
CA VAL A 41 -0.24 15.05 14.99
C VAL A 41 -1.20 14.13 15.71
N HIS A 42 -2.44 14.09 15.24
CA HIS A 42 -3.45 13.15 15.68
C HIS A 42 -3.80 12.25 14.50
N THR A 43 -3.49 10.96 14.61
CA THR A 43 -3.80 9.97 13.57
C THR A 43 -4.75 8.93 14.10
N VAL A 44 -5.78 8.64 13.31
CA VAL A 44 -6.77 7.62 13.54
C VAL A 44 -6.76 6.68 12.36
N THR A 45 -6.51 5.40 12.60
CA THR A 45 -6.62 4.34 11.61
C THR A 45 -7.74 3.40 12.04
N ASP A 46 -8.76 3.26 11.20
CA ASP A 46 -9.91 2.41 11.45
C ASP A 46 -10.06 1.41 10.30
N LEU A 47 -9.58 0.19 10.52
CA LEU A 47 -9.66 -0.90 9.56
C LEU A 47 -10.89 -1.79 9.79
N SER A 48 -11.73 -1.46 10.78
CA SER A 48 -12.87 -2.30 11.16
C SER A 48 -13.89 -2.47 10.03
N GLY A 49 -14.02 -1.47 9.15
CA GLY A 49 -14.88 -1.53 7.96
C GLY A 49 -14.31 -2.32 6.77
N ILE A 50 -13.03 -2.71 6.81
CA ILE A 50 -12.35 -3.44 5.72
C ILE A 50 -12.37 -4.95 5.98
N THR A 51 -12.35 -5.37 7.24
CA THR A 51 -12.39 -6.79 7.60
C THR A 51 -13.84 -7.22 7.83
N ASN A 52 -14.37 -8.12 6.98
CA ASN A 52 -15.62 -8.86 7.22
C ASN A 52 -15.60 -9.76 8.48
N ASN A 53 -14.63 -9.57 9.38
CA ASN A 53 -14.44 -10.41 10.55
C ASN A 53 -15.26 -9.84 11.70
N ARG A 54 -16.11 -10.68 12.29
CA ARG A 54 -16.94 -10.41 13.48
C ARG A 54 -16.13 -10.18 14.77
N GLY A 55 -14.81 -9.98 14.68
CA GLY A 55 -13.96 -9.45 15.74
C GLY A 55 -13.32 -8.18 15.21
N GLY A 56 -13.90 -7.02 15.55
CA GLY A 56 -13.46 -5.72 15.04
C GLY A 56 -11.96 -5.54 15.21
N THR A 57 -11.27 -5.16 14.14
CA THR A 57 -9.90 -4.65 14.28
C THR A 57 -9.98 -3.40 15.15
N PRO A 58 -9.23 -3.32 16.26
CA PRO A 58 -9.31 -2.15 17.13
C PRO A 58 -8.84 -0.92 16.35
N LYS A 59 -9.63 0.14 16.45
CA LYS A 59 -9.25 1.49 15.99
C LYS A 59 -7.90 1.84 16.60
N GLN A 60 -6.92 2.13 15.77
CA GLN A 60 -5.61 2.57 16.22
C GLN A 60 -5.57 4.09 16.24
N ILE A 61 -5.36 4.68 17.41
CA ILE A 61 -5.22 6.12 17.60
C ILE A 61 -3.76 6.37 17.97
N THR A 62 -3.13 7.34 17.32
CA THR A 62 -1.76 7.76 17.60
C THR A 62 -1.72 9.27 17.73
N ASP A 63 -1.32 9.74 18.90
CA ASP A 63 -1.15 11.14 19.24
C ASP A 63 0.33 11.42 19.46
N VAL A 64 0.85 12.42 18.73
CA VAL A 64 2.19 12.93 18.88
C VAL A 64 2.10 14.42 19.17
N GLN A 65 2.66 14.87 20.27
CA GLN A 65 2.75 16.31 20.56
C GLN A 65 4.20 16.68 20.85
N MET A 66 4.69 17.69 20.14
CA MET A 66 6.01 18.26 20.30
C MET A 66 5.90 19.74 20.63
N GLN A 67 6.59 20.17 21.68
CA GLN A 67 6.85 21.57 21.97
C GLN A 67 8.36 21.75 22.07
N CYS A 68 8.93 22.68 21.33
CA CYS A 68 10.36 22.94 21.34
C CYS A 68 10.65 24.40 21.04
N VAL A 69 11.88 24.80 21.29
CA VAL A 69 12.46 26.03 20.75
C VAL A 69 13.31 25.62 19.57
N VAL A 70 13.03 26.17 18.40
CA VAL A 70 13.79 25.90 17.17
C VAL A 70 14.60 27.13 16.81
N THR A 71 15.88 26.92 16.55
CA THR A 71 16.78 27.96 16.06
C THR A 71 17.12 27.65 14.61
N PHE A 72 16.80 28.58 13.71
CA PHE A 72 17.20 28.54 12.30
C PHE A 72 18.43 29.43 12.11
N ILE A 73 19.51 28.81 11.66
CA ILE A 73 20.83 29.42 11.54
C ILE A 73 21.20 29.45 10.05
N PRO A 74 21.70 30.59 9.54
CA PRO A 74 22.13 30.67 8.16
C PRO A 74 23.27 29.67 7.89
N GLY A 75 23.11 28.84 6.87
CA GLY A 75 24.17 28.03 6.28
C GLY A 75 24.73 28.70 5.03
N ASN A 76 24.87 27.93 3.95
CA ASN A 76 25.14 28.46 2.61
C ASN A 76 23.85 29.00 1.96
N ARG A 77 23.93 29.62 0.76
CA ARG A 77 22.77 30.21 0.05
C ARG A 77 21.54 29.29 -0.11
N THR A 78 21.74 27.98 -0.05
CA THR A 78 20.70 26.95 -0.24
C THR A 78 20.55 26.04 0.98
N GLU A 79 21.09 26.43 2.14
CA GLU A 79 21.09 25.59 3.35
C GLU A 79 20.78 26.40 4.60
N ALA A 80 19.96 25.84 5.49
CA ALA A 80 19.75 26.36 6.84
C ALA A 80 20.00 25.26 7.87
N ILE A 81 20.73 25.57 8.92
CA ILE A 81 20.92 24.65 10.06
C ILE A 81 19.76 24.86 11.02
N VAL A 82 19.18 23.76 11.48
CA VAL A 82 18.06 23.69 12.41
C VAL A 82 18.53 23.02 13.68
N GLU A 83 18.40 23.71 14.80
CA GLU A 83 18.75 23.20 16.13
C GLU A 83 17.51 23.27 17.03
N LEU A 84 17.22 22.17 17.72
CA LEU A 84 16.07 22.04 18.59
C LEU A 84 16.52 22.02 20.06
N ASP A 85 15.93 22.91 20.85
CA ASP A 85 16.14 23.03 22.28
C ASP A 85 14.83 22.87 23.05
N SER A 86 14.93 22.61 24.35
CA SER A 86 13.78 22.54 25.26
C SER A 86 12.66 21.61 24.76
N ILE A 87 13.04 20.52 24.08
CA ILE A 87 12.12 19.59 23.44
C ILE A 87 11.29 18.87 24.51
N ARG A 88 9.98 18.98 24.40
CA ARG A 88 8.99 18.20 25.13
C ARG A 88 8.19 17.42 24.11
N LEU A 89 8.32 16.10 24.16
CA LEU A 89 7.69 15.20 23.21
C LEU A 89 6.82 14.20 23.96
N SER A 90 5.59 14.03 23.53
CA SER A 90 4.71 12.96 23.95
C SER A 90 4.31 12.11 22.74
N TYR A 91 4.31 10.80 22.96
CA TYR A 91 3.76 9.81 22.05
C TYR A 91 2.74 9.00 22.83
N VAL A 92 1.52 8.91 22.33
CA VAL A 92 0.45 8.10 22.91
C VAL A 92 -0.14 7.25 21.78
N VAL A 93 -0.23 5.95 21.99
CA VAL A 93 -0.84 5.01 21.04
C VAL A 93 -1.95 4.28 21.77
N ASN A 94 -3.19 4.41 21.30
CA ASN A 94 -4.38 3.83 21.93
C ASN A 94 -4.48 4.16 23.42
N ASP A 95 -4.30 5.44 23.76
CA ASP A 95 -4.27 5.94 25.15
C ASP A 95 -3.12 5.38 26.02
N ILE A 96 -2.16 4.66 25.42
CA ILE A 96 -0.97 4.13 26.11
C ILE A 96 0.25 5.01 25.79
N PRO A 97 0.83 5.70 26.79
CA PRO A 97 2.04 6.49 26.61
C PRO A 97 3.23 5.64 26.18
N GLN A 98 3.95 6.09 25.14
CA GLN A 98 5.16 5.46 24.62
C GLN A 98 6.41 6.18 25.13
N THR A 99 6.61 6.18 26.46
CA THR A 99 7.63 7.00 27.13
C THR A 99 9.06 6.72 26.63
N PHE A 100 9.41 5.45 26.40
CA PHE A 100 10.74 5.09 25.88
C PHE A 100 10.98 5.65 24.47
N LEU A 101 9.99 5.51 23.58
CA LEU A 101 10.08 6.05 22.22
C LEU A 101 10.20 7.58 22.24
N ALA A 102 9.39 8.25 23.06
CA ALA A 102 9.42 9.70 23.22
C ALA A 102 10.79 10.19 23.73
N GLN A 103 11.38 9.50 24.70
CA GLN A 103 12.72 9.81 25.21
C GLN A 103 13.79 9.60 24.14
N ARG A 104 13.77 8.45 23.45
CA ARG A 104 14.73 8.13 22.38
C ARG A 104 14.69 9.18 21.27
N VAL A 105 13.50 9.47 20.74
CA VAL A 105 13.31 10.49 19.69
C VAL A 105 13.69 11.88 20.18
N THR A 106 13.41 12.22 21.44
CA THR A 106 13.84 13.51 22.02
C THR A 106 15.35 13.66 22.01
N GLU A 107 16.10 12.62 22.40
CA GLU A 107 17.57 12.67 22.39
C GLU A 107 18.13 12.71 20.97
N GLU A 108 17.55 11.96 20.04
CA GLU A 108 17.95 12.00 18.62
C GLU A 108 17.69 13.38 17.98
N LEU A 109 16.57 14.04 18.31
CA LEU A 109 16.23 15.38 17.80
C LEU A 109 17.13 16.50 18.34
N ARG A 110 17.98 16.24 19.34
CA ARG A 110 19.00 17.22 19.79
C ARG A 110 20.15 17.35 18.80
N HIS A 111 20.34 16.38 17.90
CA HIS A 111 21.31 16.53 16.83
C HIS A 111 20.86 17.65 15.88
N SER A 112 21.77 18.58 15.56
CA SER A 112 21.53 19.59 14.54
C SER A 112 21.18 18.90 13.20
N ALA A 113 20.33 19.52 12.39
CA ALA A 113 20.01 19.07 11.05
C ALA A 113 20.22 20.21 10.04
N THR A 114 20.45 19.88 8.77
CA THR A 114 20.54 20.89 7.70
C THR A 114 19.39 20.71 6.74
N VAL A 115 18.58 21.75 6.57
CA VAL A 115 17.53 21.80 5.55
C VAL A 115 18.17 22.30 4.26
N VAL A 116 17.96 21.57 3.17
CA VAL A 116 18.47 21.89 1.83
C VAL A 116 17.32 22.45 1.00
N TYR A 117 17.54 23.62 0.45
CA TYR A 117 16.62 24.34 -0.41
C TYR A 117 17.13 24.35 -1.85
N ASP A 118 16.24 24.51 -2.83
CA ASP A 118 16.66 24.87 -4.19
C ASP A 118 16.95 26.38 -4.33
N SER A 119 17.37 26.80 -5.51
CA SER A 119 17.63 28.21 -5.83
C SER A 119 16.40 29.12 -5.75
N LEU A 120 15.20 28.53 -5.68
CA LEU A 120 13.94 29.24 -5.56
C LEU A 120 13.41 29.25 -4.12
N GLY A 121 14.03 28.53 -3.18
CA GLY A 121 13.64 28.47 -1.77
C GLY A 121 12.69 27.31 -1.41
N ALA A 122 12.45 26.35 -2.31
CA ALA A 122 11.66 25.15 -1.99
C ALA A 122 12.52 24.11 -1.27
N VAL A 123 11.94 23.36 -0.32
CA VAL A 123 12.67 22.32 0.44
C VAL A 123 12.90 21.10 -0.45
N GLN A 124 14.16 20.74 -0.69
CA GLN A 124 14.57 19.59 -1.50
C GLN A 124 14.90 18.36 -0.64
N GLY A 125 15.36 18.59 0.60
CA GLY A 125 15.73 17.51 1.49
C GLY A 125 16.27 18.00 2.82
N ILE A 126 16.55 17.06 3.71
CA ILE A 126 17.13 17.33 5.03
C ILE A 126 18.30 16.38 5.26
N LYS A 127 19.44 16.94 5.67
CA LYS A 127 20.61 16.20 6.12
C LYS A 127 20.52 16.01 7.62
N VAL A 128 20.50 14.77 8.07
CA VAL A 128 20.50 14.40 9.49
C VAL A 128 21.71 13.54 9.81
N HIS A 129 22.12 13.49 11.08
CA HIS A 129 23.14 12.55 11.52
C HIS A 129 22.69 11.11 11.29
N ARG A 130 23.62 10.20 10.94
CA ARG A 130 23.31 8.78 10.64
C ARG A 130 22.62 8.01 11.76
N ASP A 131 22.76 8.49 13.00
CA ASP A 131 22.17 7.87 14.20
C ASP A 131 20.73 8.37 14.47
N VAL A 132 20.24 9.35 13.70
CA VAL A 132 18.86 9.84 13.79
C VAL A 132 17.93 8.82 13.13
N SER A 133 16.92 8.36 13.86
CA SER A 133 15.97 7.36 13.35
C SER A 133 15.05 7.94 12.26
N ALA A 134 14.37 7.03 11.55
CA ALA A 134 13.34 7.40 10.58
C ALA A 134 12.18 8.17 11.23
N GLU A 135 11.83 7.86 12.48
CA GLU A 135 10.77 8.55 13.21
C GLU A 135 11.15 9.98 13.56
N ALA A 136 12.36 10.19 14.10
CA ALA A 136 12.88 11.52 14.44
C ALA A 136 13.04 12.40 13.19
N SER A 137 13.66 11.85 12.13
CA SER A 137 13.83 12.56 10.86
C SER A 137 12.49 12.84 10.16
N SER A 138 11.51 11.94 10.24
CA SER A 138 10.17 12.16 9.70
C SER A 138 9.43 13.29 10.44
N LEU A 139 9.51 13.31 11.78
CA LEU A 139 8.90 14.36 12.59
C LEU A 139 9.52 15.73 12.27
N LEU A 140 10.85 15.80 12.20
CA LEU A 140 11.58 17.01 11.84
C LEU A 140 11.23 17.49 10.43
N SER A 141 11.27 16.58 9.46
CA SER A 141 10.95 16.88 8.05
C SER A 141 9.51 17.34 7.87
N SER A 142 8.58 16.70 8.57
CA SER A 142 7.18 17.12 8.55
C SER A 142 6.98 18.48 9.20
N ALA A 143 7.73 18.84 10.25
CA ALA A 143 7.62 20.16 10.87
C ALA A 143 8.25 21.27 10.00
N VAL A 144 9.42 21.01 9.41
CA VAL A 144 10.15 21.98 8.58
C VAL A 144 9.41 22.29 7.28
N THR A 145 8.81 21.29 6.62
CA THR A 145 8.06 21.50 5.38
C THR A 145 6.82 22.38 5.56
N GLN A 146 6.28 22.51 6.78
CA GLN A 146 5.19 23.46 7.08
C GLN A 146 5.63 24.92 7.05
N LEU A 147 6.93 25.18 7.09
CA LEU A 147 7.49 26.51 6.92
C LEU A 147 7.80 26.85 5.46
N GLN A 148 7.42 25.99 4.51
CA GLN A 148 7.53 26.33 3.09
C GLN A 148 6.36 27.24 2.69
N PHE A 149 6.69 28.37 2.05
CA PHE A 149 5.71 29.29 1.48
C PHE A 149 6.34 30.11 0.34
N THR A 150 5.48 30.69 -0.46
CA THR A 150 5.84 31.44 -1.65
C THR A 150 5.99 32.93 -1.37
N LYS A 151 7.00 33.60 -1.95
CA LYS A 151 7.16 35.07 -1.85
C LYS A 151 6.28 35.74 -2.87
N GLU A 152 5.15 36.28 -2.43
CA GLU A 152 4.22 36.97 -3.32
C GLU A 152 4.25 38.49 -3.10
N GLN A 153 4.19 39.23 -4.20
CA GLN A 153 4.26 40.70 -4.24
C GLN A 153 2.91 41.35 -4.59
N SER A 154 1.83 40.57 -4.76
CA SER A 154 0.51 41.07 -5.13
C SER A 154 -0.60 40.42 -4.29
N ASN A 155 -1.75 41.10 -4.18
CA ASN A 155 -2.96 40.61 -3.52
C ASN A 155 -3.75 39.58 -4.37
N GLU A 156 -3.16 39.07 -5.45
CA GLU A 156 -3.82 38.09 -6.32
C GLU A 156 -3.70 36.67 -5.75
N VAL A 157 -4.60 35.77 -6.17
CA VAL A 157 -4.48 34.34 -5.85
C VAL A 157 -3.38 33.76 -6.72
N HIS A 158 -2.36 33.18 -6.10
CA HIS A 158 -1.26 32.50 -6.79
C HIS A 158 -1.35 31.00 -6.61
N GLU A 159 -1.01 30.28 -7.68
CA GLU A 159 -0.94 28.82 -7.67
C GLU A 159 0.53 28.38 -7.73
N SER A 160 0.92 27.49 -6.80
CA SER A 160 2.25 26.89 -6.77
C SER A 160 2.18 25.40 -6.48
N VAL A 161 3.23 24.68 -6.87
CA VAL A 161 3.40 23.27 -6.57
C VAL A 161 4.38 23.13 -5.42
N GLU A 162 4.00 22.40 -4.38
CA GLU A 162 4.85 22.14 -3.22
C GLU A 162 4.97 20.65 -2.93
N HIS A 163 6.06 20.31 -2.22
CA HIS A 163 6.49 18.96 -1.95
C HIS A 163 6.59 18.76 -0.44
N ASP A 164 6.04 17.67 0.07
CA ASP A 164 6.29 17.21 1.44
C ASP A 164 6.55 15.70 1.46
N ARG A 165 6.66 15.09 2.64
CA ARG A 165 6.87 13.64 2.77
C ARG A 165 5.74 12.78 2.21
N THR A 166 4.57 13.36 2.01
CA THR A 166 3.35 12.66 1.62
C THR A 166 3.05 12.77 0.12
N GLY A 167 3.68 13.73 -0.56
CA GLY A 167 3.68 13.81 -2.01
C GLY A 167 3.85 15.22 -2.55
N ILE A 168 3.40 15.40 -3.78
CA ILE A 168 3.39 16.66 -4.51
C ILE A 168 1.94 17.17 -4.54
N TYR A 169 1.70 18.43 -4.18
CA TYR A 169 0.36 19.00 -4.07
C TYR A 169 0.27 20.42 -4.60
N ASN A 170 -0.97 20.81 -4.94
CA ASN A 170 -1.29 22.17 -5.35
C ASN A 170 -1.54 23.06 -4.15
N VAL A 171 -0.99 24.27 -4.22
CA VAL A 171 -1.13 25.31 -3.22
C VAL A 171 -1.73 26.55 -3.85
N HIS A 172 -2.78 27.07 -3.22
CA HIS A 172 -3.32 28.39 -3.52
C HIS A 172 -2.97 29.33 -2.37
N SER A 173 -2.29 30.42 -2.69
CA SER A 173 -1.83 31.43 -1.73
C SER A 173 -2.45 32.77 -2.06
N THR A 174 -2.75 33.54 -1.02
CA THR A 174 -3.21 34.93 -1.12
C THR A 174 -2.47 35.77 -0.11
N VAL A 175 -1.93 36.90 -0.55
CA VAL A 175 -1.37 37.92 0.34
C VAL A 175 -2.44 38.96 0.66
N ALA A 176 -2.55 39.31 1.92
CA ALA A 176 -3.28 40.48 2.38
C ALA A 176 -2.27 41.45 3.01
N PHE A 177 -1.96 42.53 2.31
CA PHE A 177 -1.18 43.64 2.87
C PHE A 177 -2.05 44.38 3.89
N SER A 178 -1.68 44.36 5.18
CA SER A 178 -2.26 45.30 6.14
C SER A 178 -1.48 46.61 6.11
N ALA A 179 -2.08 47.70 6.59
CA ALA A 179 -1.33 48.94 6.81
C ALA A 179 -0.11 48.63 7.71
N ALA A 180 1.07 49.07 7.27
CA ALA A 180 2.40 48.75 7.78
C ALA A 180 2.52 48.55 9.32
N PRO A 181 3.43 47.67 9.80
CA PRO A 181 4.59 47.12 9.08
C PRO A 181 4.57 45.57 8.94
N GLN A 182 3.39 44.95 8.80
CA GLN A 182 3.26 43.50 8.65
C GLN A 182 2.39 43.13 7.44
N HIS A 183 2.70 42.01 6.80
CA HIS A 183 1.83 41.40 5.78
C HIS A 183 1.45 39.98 6.16
N ARG A 184 0.20 39.64 5.86
CA ARG A 184 -0.43 38.35 6.16
C ARG A 184 -0.50 37.52 4.89
N VAL A 185 0.01 36.29 4.94
CA VAL A 185 -0.09 35.31 3.86
C VAL A 185 -1.01 34.19 4.33
N VAL A 186 -2.05 33.92 3.56
CA VAL A 186 -2.96 32.80 3.79
C VAL A 186 -2.77 31.80 2.66
N LYS A 187 -2.57 30.54 3.05
CA LYS A 187 -2.25 29.44 2.16
C LYS A 187 -3.25 28.30 2.35
N THR A 188 -3.74 27.76 1.24
CA THR A 188 -4.64 26.61 1.21
C THR A 188 -4.05 25.51 0.34
N LYS A 189 -4.05 24.27 0.87
CA LYS A 189 -3.56 23.08 0.17
C LYS A 189 -4.76 22.23 -0.23
N ASN A 190 -4.91 21.98 -1.53
CA ASN A 190 -6.07 21.26 -2.08
C ASN A 190 -5.62 20.06 -2.92
N GLY A 191 -5.61 18.88 -2.30
CA GLY A 191 -5.34 17.61 -2.98
C GLY A 191 -3.90 17.43 -3.44
N TYR A 192 -3.53 16.17 -3.72
CA TYR A 192 -2.22 15.84 -4.27
C TYR A 192 -2.28 15.78 -5.80
N GLN A 193 -1.23 16.28 -6.45
CA GLN A 193 -0.94 15.99 -7.85
C GLN A 193 -0.32 14.59 -8.01
N GLN A 194 0.60 14.22 -7.10
CA GLN A 194 1.27 12.93 -7.12
C GLN A 194 1.47 12.42 -5.69
N HIS A 195 0.95 11.23 -5.42
CA HIS A 195 1.11 10.56 -4.13
C HIS A 195 2.35 9.69 -4.09
N VAL A 196 3.04 9.70 -2.95
CA VAL A 196 4.00 8.64 -2.59
C VAL A 196 3.21 7.49 -1.97
N ALA A 197 2.40 6.81 -2.77
CA ALA A 197 1.70 5.61 -2.34
C ALA A 197 2.33 4.41 -3.06
N THR A 198 3.03 3.57 -2.31
CA THR A 198 3.40 2.24 -2.76
C THR A 198 2.11 1.42 -2.74
N GLN A 199 1.47 1.24 -3.89
CA GLN A 199 0.24 0.45 -4.01
C GLN A 199 0.45 -0.95 -3.40
N PHE A 200 -0.18 -1.23 -2.26
CA PHE A 200 -0.26 -2.58 -1.72
C PHE A 200 -1.40 -3.34 -2.41
N ARG A 201 -1.06 -4.43 -3.10
CA ARG A 201 -2.05 -5.39 -3.62
C ARG A 201 -2.37 -6.49 -2.60
N TYR A 202 -2.62 -6.13 -1.33
CA TYR A 202 -3.30 -7.07 -0.43
C TYR A 202 -4.81 -6.84 -0.54
N SER A 203 -5.47 -7.73 -1.27
CA SER A 203 -6.93 -7.86 -1.48
C SER A 203 -7.51 -7.25 -2.77
N ALA A 204 -8.54 -7.92 -3.26
CA ALA A 204 -9.21 -7.69 -4.55
C ALA A 204 -10.36 -6.67 -4.45
N SER A 205 -10.19 -5.51 -3.79
CA SER A 205 -11.23 -4.47 -3.52
C SER A 205 -10.64 -3.06 -3.26
N PRO A 206 -11.43 -1.97 -3.34
CA PRO A 206 -11.28 -0.82 -4.26
C PRO A 206 -10.05 0.06 -4.10
N VAL A 207 -9.81 0.80 -5.18
CA VAL A 207 -9.23 2.15 -5.26
C VAL A 207 -9.19 2.87 -3.90
N GLN A 208 -8.00 2.95 -3.34
CA GLN A 208 -7.67 3.84 -2.23
C GLN A 208 -7.70 5.28 -2.76
N HIS A 209 -8.49 6.14 -2.14
CA HIS A 209 -8.43 7.57 -2.39
C HIS A 209 -7.82 8.25 -1.17
N SER A 210 -6.71 8.94 -1.39
CA SER A 210 -6.10 9.82 -0.40
C SER A 210 -6.40 11.26 -0.77
N ALA A 211 -6.90 12.03 0.20
CA ALA A 211 -7.17 13.45 0.04
C ALA A 211 -6.42 14.24 1.11
N LEU A 212 -5.84 15.37 0.71
CA LEU A 212 -5.24 16.37 1.59
C LEU A 212 -6.06 17.65 1.52
N ARG A 213 -6.36 18.19 2.70
CA ARG A 213 -6.89 19.54 2.88
C ARG A 213 -6.04 20.24 3.92
N GLY A 214 -5.35 21.30 3.52
CA GLY A 214 -4.50 22.08 4.41
C GLY A 214 -4.90 23.55 4.43
N TYR A 215 -4.76 24.16 5.59
CA TYR A 215 -4.89 25.60 5.78
C TYR A 215 -3.71 26.10 6.61
N GLN A 216 -3.05 27.14 6.15
CA GLN A 216 -1.92 27.77 6.81
C GLN A 216 -2.08 29.29 6.76
N GLU A 217 -1.69 29.93 7.84
CA GLU A 217 -1.64 31.37 7.98
C GLU A 217 -0.26 31.78 8.47
N SER A 218 0.33 32.79 7.86
CA SER A 218 1.67 33.28 8.18
C SER A 218 1.71 34.80 8.19
N LEU A 219 2.49 35.36 9.12
CA LEU A 219 2.64 36.79 9.35
C LEU A 219 4.11 37.14 9.31
N PHE A 220 4.46 38.16 8.51
CA PHE A 220 5.84 38.58 8.28
C PHE A 220 6.00 40.07 8.55
N TRP A 221 7.20 40.47 8.95
CA TRP A 221 7.60 41.87 8.95
C TRP A 221 7.82 42.34 7.49
N GLU A 222 7.40 43.57 7.19
CA GLU A 222 7.41 44.13 5.83
C GLU A 222 8.80 44.64 5.40
N LEU A 223 9.56 45.23 6.34
CA LEU A 223 10.87 45.85 6.07
C LEU A 223 12.05 44.89 6.18
N THR A 224 11.93 43.87 7.03
CA THR A 224 12.81 42.71 7.09
C THR A 224 11.88 41.51 6.91
N PRO A 225 11.95 40.71 5.85
CA PRO A 225 10.96 39.66 5.58
C PRO A 225 11.08 38.46 6.55
N GLN A 226 11.28 38.69 7.85
CA GLN A 226 11.35 37.69 8.89
C GLN A 226 9.95 37.22 9.27
N LEU A 227 9.81 35.90 9.44
CA LEU A 227 8.61 35.27 9.97
C LEU A 227 8.38 35.74 11.42
N VAL A 228 7.21 36.32 11.67
CA VAL A 228 6.78 36.70 13.02
C VAL A 228 6.02 35.55 13.65
N TRP A 229 5.09 35.00 12.88
CA TRP A 229 4.20 33.96 13.34
C TRP A 229 3.68 33.14 12.17
N CYS A 230 3.55 31.83 12.37
CA CYS A 230 2.89 30.92 11.45
C CYS A 230 2.00 29.97 12.25
N SER A 231 0.80 29.67 11.77
CA SER A 231 0.01 28.56 12.27
C SER A 231 -0.75 27.88 11.15
N GLY A 232 -1.06 26.61 11.32
CA GLY A 232 -1.81 25.88 10.32
C GLY A 232 -2.36 24.55 10.82
N ARG A 233 -3.20 23.98 9.96
CA ARG A 233 -3.83 22.69 10.12
C ARG A 233 -3.88 21.96 8.79
N ASP A 234 -3.26 20.80 8.74
CA ASP A 234 -3.36 19.86 7.62
C ASP A 234 -4.20 18.66 8.02
N THR A 235 -5.13 18.25 7.16
CA THR A 235 -5.96 17.06 7.33
C THR A 235 -5.76 16.16 6.12
N GLN A 236 -5.22 14.97 6.37
CA GLN A 236 -5.09 13.91 5.40
C GLN A 236 -6.13 12.83 5.71
N THR A 237 -6.85 12.39 4.70
CA THR A 237 -7.84 11.31 4.82
C THR A 237 -7.55 10.27 3.76
N VAL A 238 -7.48 9.01 4.18
CA VAL A 238 -7.46 7.85 3.31
C VAL A 238 -8.83 7.19 3.40
N THR A 239 -9.48 7.03 2.27
CA THR A 239 -10.75 6.32 2.17
C THR A 239 -10.60 5.01 1.40
N LEU A 240 -11.39 4.03 1.82
CA LEU A 240 -11.65 2.81 1.08
C LEU A 240 -13.15 2.80 0.74
N GLY A 241 -13.49 3.05 -0.52
CA GLY A 241 -14.88 3.41 -0.86
C GLY A 241 -15.28 4.73 -0.20
N ASP A 242 -16.43 4.74 0.47
CA ASP A 242 -16.95 5.90 1.22
C ASP A 242 -16.50 5.95 2.69
N ALA A 243 -15.81 4.91 3.17
CA ALA A 243 -15.35 4.84 4.55
C ALA A 243 -13.97 5.48 4.71
N ILE A 244 -13.82 6.38 5.68
CA ILE A 244 -12.51 6.90 6.11
C ILE A 244 -11.82 5.80 6.92
N VAL A 245 -10.76 5.23 6.36
CA VAL A 245 -9.99 4.14 6.97
C VAL A 245 -8.73 4.63 7.66
N ALA A 246 -8.26 5.82 7.29
CA ALA A 246 -7.27 6.55 8.07
C ALA A 246 -7.51 8.06 7.95
N GLN A 247 -7.28 8.78 9.03
CA GLN A 247 -7.27 10.22 9.07
C GLN A 247 -6.08 10.68 9.90
N SER A 248 -5.30 11.62 9.38
CA SER A 248 -4.25 12.32 10.11
C SER A 248 -4.55 13.80 10.12
N VAL A 249 -4.51 14.41 11.30
CA VAL A 249 -4.66 15.85 11.51
C VAL A 249 -3.38 16.37 12.12
N ILE A 250 -2.70 17.25 11.40
CA ILE A 250 -1.51 17.95 11.84
C ILE A 250 -1.92 19.37 12.20
N THR A 251 -1.47 19.86 13.35
CA THR A 251 -1.60 21.25 13.76
C THR A 251 -0.25 21.79 14.19
N TYR A 252 0.06 23.01 13.81
CA TYR A 252 1.34 23.61 14.13
C TYR A 252 1.22 25.10 14.36
N SER A 253 2.15 25.62 15.17
CA SER A 253 2.36 27.05 15.36
C SER A 253 3.84 27.34 15.61
N PHE A 254 4.33 28.40 14.99
CA PHE A 254 5.66 28.95 15.13
C PHE A 254 5.50 30.40 15.56
N SER A 255 6.11 30.79 16.67
CA SER A 255 6.09 32.16 17.18
C SER A 255 7.53 32.63 17.35
N ASN A 256 7.91 33.69 16.66
CA ASN A 256 9.23 34.29 16.80
C ASN A 256 9.40 34.81 18.24
N ARG A 257 10.56 34.53 18.85
CA ARG A 257 10.88 34.96 20.22
C ARG A 257 11.50 36.35 20.30
N ASN A 258 11.77 37.03 19.17
CA ASN A 258 12.35 38.38 19.10
C ASN A 258 13.56 38.55 20.05
N GLU A 259 14.47 37.57 20.10
CA GLU A 259 15.72 37.70 20.81
C GLU A 259 16.83 38.06 19.81
N GLU A 260 17.35 39.30 19.86
CA GLU A 260 18.63 39.67 19.22
C GLU A 260 19.77 38.95 19.93
N LYS A 261 19.97 37.68 19.61
CA LYS A 261 21.18 36.94 19.97
C LYS A 261 21.99 36.73 18.70
N SER A 262 23.32 36.88 18.78
CA SER A 262 24.20 36.39 17.72
C SER A 262 23.99 34.88 17.59
N ILE A 263 23.31 34.45 16.53
CA ILE A 263 22.97 33.06 16.31
C ILE A 263 24.19 32.39 15.67
N HIS A 264 24.94 31.62 16.46
CA HIS A 264 26.00 30.75 15.97
C HIS A 264 25.58 29.29 16.12
N PRO A 265 25.93 28.41 15.16
CA PRO A 265 25.63 26.99 15.27
C PRO A 265 26.33 26.40 16.48
N LYS A 266 25.59 25.68 17.33
CA LYS A 266 26.16 24.94 18.47
C LYS A 266 27.05 23.80 17.98
N THR A 267 26.74 23.26 16.80
CA THR A 267 27.45 22.11 16.23
C THR A 267 27.56 22.23 14.72
N THR A 268 28.76 21.97 14.17
CA THR A 268 28.93 21.84 12.72
C THR A 268 28.72 20.38 12.33
N LEU A 269 27.75 20.10 11.45
CA LEU A 269 27.53 18.76 10.92
C LEU A 269 28.69 18.35 10.02
N VAL A 270 29.30 17.19 10.30
CA VAL A 270 30.38 16.61 9.48
C VAL A 270 29.75 15.81 8.33
N ALA A 271 30.09 16.15 7.08
CA ALA A 271 29.48 15.58 5.87
C ALA A 271 29.45 14.03 5.87
N ASP A 272 30.55 13.39 6.28
CA ASP A 272 30.70 11.93 6.32
C ASP A 272 29.79 11.22 7.34
N SER A 273 29.19 11.97 8.26
CA SER A 273 28.29 11.44 9.31
C SER A 273 26.82 11.76 9.04
N THR A 274 26.50 12.31 7.87
CA THR A 274 25.13 12.72 7.52
C THR A 274 24.52 11.92 6.38
N VAL A 275 23.20 11.75 6.44
CA VAL A 275 22.40 11.15 5.38
C VAL A 275 21.44 12.21 4.85
N LEU A 276 21.41 12.41 3.53
CA LEU A 276 20.45 13.27 2.86
C LEU A 276 19.14 12.51 2.62
N LEU A 277 18.07 12.97 3.25
CA LEU A 277 16.71 12.48 3.02
C LEU A 277 16.03 13.42 2.03
N SER A 278 15.70 12.91 0.84
CA SER A 278 15.02 13.69 -0.21
C SER A 278 13.54 13.89 0.11
N ILE A 279 12.95 15.00 -0.37
CA ILE A 279 11.52 15.28 -0.24
C ILE A 279 10.91 15.43 -1.64
N PRO A 280 9.88 14.63 -2.01
CA PRO A 280 9.26 13.56 -1.24
C PRO A 280 10.16 12.33 -1.04
N GLU A 281 10.18 11.76 0.17
CA GLU A 281 10.90 10.51 0.44
C GLU A 281 10.02 9.33 0.02
N GLN A 282 10.48 8.55 -0.98
CA GLN A 282 9.79 7.31 -1.34
C GLN A 282 10.06 6.27 -0.25
N PHE A 283 9.05 5.98 0.58
CA PHE A 283 9.14 4.84 1.50
C PHE A 283 9.47 3.58 0.71
N SER A 284 10.52 2.87 1.14
CA SER A 284 10.84 1.58 0.56
C SER A 284 9.67 0.61 0.82
N ARG A 285 9.43 -0.34 -0.08
CA ARG A 285 8.44 -1.41 0.16
C ARG A 285 8.69 -2.13 1.49
N SER A 286 9.96 -2.29 1.86
CA SER A 286 10.39 -2.88 3.14
C SER A 286 9.92 -2.09 4.36
N ASP A 287 9.94 -0.75 4.32
CA ASP A 287 9.55 0.06 5.48
C ASP A 287 8.06 -0.03 5.75
N ILE A 288 7.24 -0.01 4.70
CA ILE A 288 5.79 -0.13 4.84
C ILE A 288 5.39 -1.55 5.22
N GLN A 289 6.04 -2.57 4.64
CA GLN A 289 5.82 -3.96 5.04
C GLN A 289 6.15 -4.16 6.52
N ARG A 290 7.27 -3.59 6.99
CA ARG A 290 7.66 -3.62 8.40
C ARG A 290 6.64 -2.91 9.29
N ALA A 291 6.15 -1.73 8.91
CA ALA A 291 5.11 -1.02 9.65
C ALA A 291 3.78 -1.81 9.73
N GLY A 292 3.36 -2.43 8.62
CA GLY A 292 2.20 -3.31 8.60
C GLY A 292 2.36 -4.52 9.54
N MET A 293 3.54 -5.14 9.57
CA MET A 293 3.86 -6.22 10.51
C MET A 293 3.85 -5.74 11.96
N GLN A 294 4.40 -4.56 12.26
CA GLN A 294 4.38 -3.98 13.62
C GLN A 294 2.95 -3.74 14.11
N SER A 295 2.06 -3.25 13.24
CA SER A 295 0.64 -3.07 13.56
C SER A 295 -0.04 -4.41 13.86
N VAL A 296 0.18 -5.45 13.05
CA VAL A 296 -0.35 -6.80 13.31
C VAL A 296 0.23 -7.41 14.59
N TRP A 297 1.50 -7.14 14.88
CA TRP A 297 2.18 -7.63 16.08
C TRP A 297 1.59 -7.03 17.37
N GLY A 298 1.27 -5.73 17.34
CA GLY A 298 0.59 -5.03 18.43
C GLY A 298 1.33 -5.09 19.77
N GLY A 299 2.66 -5.23 19.75
CA GLY A 299 3.49 -5.30 20.97
C GLY A 299 3.35 -6.60 21.77
N SER A 300 2.86 -7.69 21.16
CA SER A 300 2.77 -8.99 21.83
C SER A 300 4.16 -9.48 22.30
N ALA A 301 4.22 -10.39 23.28
CA ALA A 301 5.48 -11.03 23.64
C ALA A 301 5.78 -12.21 22.69
N VAL A 302 7.00 -12.28 22.15
CA VAL A 302 7.45 -13.38 21.26
C VAL A 302 7.27 -14.74 21.92
N LYS A 303 7.63 -14.86 23.20
CA LYS A 303 7.42 -16.10 23.95
C LYS A 303 5.94 -16.48 24.02
N GLY A 304 5.06 -15.53 24.33
CA GLY A 304 3.63 -15.77 24.45
C GLY A 304 2.97 -16.26 23.16
N ILE A 305 3.37 -15.75 21.99
CA ILE A 305 2.80 -16.21 20.71
C ILE A 305 3.27 -17.62 20.35
N LEU A 306 4.52 -17.95 20.68
CA LEU A 306 5.08 -19.28 20.43
C LEU A 306 4.47 -20.32 21.38
N ASP A 307 4.30 -19.98 22.66
CA ASP A 307 3.59 -20.84 23.63
C ASP A 307 2.12 -21.04 23.20
N SER A 308 1.49 -20.01 22.63
CA SER A 308 0.12 -20.11 22.07
C SER A 308 0.04 -21.07 20.87
N LEU A 309 1.10 -21.17 20.05
CA LEU A 309 1.19 -22.16 18.98
C LEU A 309 1.28 -23.59 19.55
N ASP A 310 2.01 -23.78 20.65
CA ASP A 310 2.24 -25.10 21.26
C ASP A 310 0.98 -25.69 21.91
N VAL A 311 0.05 -24.84 22.38
CA VAL A 311 -1.24 -25.27 22.96
C VAL A 311 -2.42 -25.18 21.98
N LEU A 312 -2.19 -24.72 20.74
CA LEU A 312 -3.24 -24.48 19.78
C LEU A 312 -3.96 -25.78 19.41
N THR A 313 -5.30 -25.74 19.41
CA THR A 313 -6.15 -26.84 18.95
C THR A 313 -7.00 -26.41 17.76
N GLN A 314 -7.37 -27.36 16.89
CA GLN A 314 -8.23 -27.07 15.73
C GLN A 314 -9.63 -26.55 16.11
N LYS A 315 -10.05 -26.73 17.38
CA LYS A 315 -11.36 -26.29 17.87
C LYS A 315 -11.37 -24.81 18.29
N ASP A 316 -10.20 -24.20 18.54
CA ASP A 316 -10.08 -22.81 18.96
C ASP A 316 -10.11 -21.85 17.76
N SER A 317 -11.29 -21.67 17.17
CA SER A 317 -11.49 -20.81 15.99
C SER A 317 -10.89 -19.40 16.11
N ALA A 318 -11.00 -18.77 17.29
CA ALA A 318 -10.43 -17.45 17.54
C ALA A 318 -8.89 -17.45 17.52
N LEU A 319 -8.25 -18.43 18.18
CA LEU A 319 -6.79 -18.54 18.17
C LEU A 319 -6.25 -18.99 16.81
N MET A 320 -6.98 -19.85 16.10
CA MET A 320 -6.64 -20.30 14.74
C MET A 320 -6.60 -19.15 13.73
N GLU A 321 -7.30 -18.05 13.98
CA GLU A 321 -7.19 -16.84 13.16
C GLU A 321 -6.04 -15.92 13.62
N VAL A 322 -5.89 -15.71 14.93
CA VAL A 322 -4.96 -14.73 15.50
C VAL A 322 -3.51 -15.22 15.47
N VAL A 323 -3.27 -16.48 15.85
CA VAL A 323 -1.91 -17.01 16.02
C VAL A 323 -1.12 -17.01 14.71
N PRO A 324 -1.63 -17.55 13.58
CA PRO A 324 -0.89 -17.53 12.31
C PRO A 324 -0.57 -16.11 11.83
N ARG A 325 -1.50 -15.15 12.00
CA ARG A 325 -1.29 -13.76 11.59
C ARG A 325 -0.18 -13.09 12.40
N LYS A 326 -0.22 -13.21 13.73
CA LYS A 326 0.81 -12.65 14.60
C LYS A 326 2.15 -13.34 14.40
N LEU A 327 2.15 -14.64 14.15
CA LEU A 327 3.37 -15.40 13.92
C LEU A 327 4.04 -15.01 12.59
N SER A 328 3.26 -14.84 11.52
CA SER A 328 3.77 -14.33 10.24
C SER A 328 4.32 -12.90 10.34
N ALA A 329 3.77 -12.06 11.22
CA ALA A 329 4.36 -10.74 11.49
C ALA A 329 5.65 -10.88 12.29
N ALA A 330 5.67 -11.75 13.30
CA ALA A 330 6.85 -11.97 14.14
C ALA A 330 8.05 -12.50 13.35
N THR A 331 7.86 -13.40 12.39
CA THR A 331 8.95 -13.93 11.55
C THR A 331 9.61 -12.87 10.67
N GLY A 332 8.88 -11.82 10.27
CA GLY A 332 9.43 -10.68 9.52
C GLY A 332 10.08 -9.61 10.41
N LEU A 333 9.65 -9.49 11.67
CA LEU A 333 10.18 -8.52 12.64
C LEU A 333 11.37 -9.03 13.44
N PHE A 334 11.39 -10.33 13.76
CA PHE A 334 12.33 -10.96 14.68
C PHE A 334 12.90 -12.23 14.03
N PRO A 335 14.09 -12.16 13.38
CA PRO A 335 14.67 -13.29 12.65
C PRO A 335 14.79 -14.59 13.48
N GLU A 336 15.04 -14.48 14.79
CA GLU A 336 15.16 -15.58 15.74
C GLU A 336 13.87 -16.40 15.92
N VAL A 337 12.72 -15.81 15.59
CA VAL A 337 11.42 -16.50 15.60
C VAL A 337 11.41 -17.58 14.53
N GLY A 338 11.93 -17.30 13.33
CA GLY A 338 12.02 -18.29 12.26
C GLY A 338 12.82 -19.53 12.68
N ASP A 339 13.95 -19.33 13.35
CA ASP A 339 14.78 -20.44 13.86
C ASP A 339 14.05 -21.24 14.96
N SER A 340 13.32 -20.52 15.82
CA SER A 340 12.52 -21.13 16.89
C SER A 340 11.37 -21.98 16.35
N LEU A 341 10.76 -21.58 15.23
CA LEU A 341 9.71 -22.35 14.56
C LEU A 341 10.27 -23.62 13.92
N LEU A 342 11.41 -23.54 13.26
CA LEU A 342 12.05 -24.70 12.65
C LEU A 342 12.45 -25.76 13.70
N LYS A 343 12.87 -25.33 14.89
CA LYS A 343 13.13 -26.27 16.01
C LYS A 343 11.85 -26.89 16.54
N ARG A 344 10.78 -26.11 16.72
CA ARG A 344 9.49 -26.61 17.23
C ARG A 344 8.84 -27.63 16.31
N VAL A 345 8.91 -27.42 14.99
CA VAL A 345 8.26 -28.31 14.01
C VAL A 345 8.75 -29.76 14.15
N GLN A 346 10.02 -29.96 14.53
CA GLN A 346 10.65 -31.26 14.75
C GLN A 346 10.15 -31.97 16.02
N THR A 347 9.52 -31.24 16.95
CA THR A 347 9.00 -31.79 18.21
C THR A 347 7.54 -32.24 18.10
N TYR A 348 6.83 -31.81 17.06
CA TYR A 348 5.44 -32.20 16.85
C TYR A 348 5.34 -33.61 16.26
N ALA A 349 4.19 -34.26 16.49
CA ALA A 349 3.90 -35.54 15.88
C ALA A 349 3.95 -35.44 14.34
N GLN A 350 4.26 -36.56 13.67
CA GLN A 350 4.10 -36.65 12.22
C GLN A 350 2.65 -36.26 11.87
N ASP A 351 2.49 -35.34 10.93
CA ASP A 351 1.19 -34.85 10.42
C ASP A 351 0.42 -33.86 11.32
N ASP A 352 1.11 -33.21 12.27
CA ASP A 352 0.51 -32.16 13.07
C ASP A 352 0.14 -30.92 12.23
N PHE A 353 -1.09 -30.42 12.37
CA PHE A 353 -1.58 -29.25 11.62
C PHE A 353 -0.75 -27.98 11.84
N ARG A 354 -0.03 -27.87 12.97
CA ARG A 354 0.88 -26.75 13.27
C ARG A 354 2.06 -26.69 12.30
N GLN A 355 2.46 -27.81 11.70
CA GLN A 355 3.49 -27.86 10.65
C GLN A 355 3.07 -26.99 9.44
N ARG A 356 1.78 -27.05 9.08
CA ARG A 356 1.21 -26.22 8.02
C ARG A 356 1.18 -24.74 8.40
N ILE A 357 0.86 -24.41 9.66
CA ILE A 357 0.88 -23.02 10.15
C ILE A 357 2.29 -22.44 10.05
N ILE A 358 3.30 -23.21 10.47
CA ILE A 358 4.71 -22.80 10.40
C ILE A 358 5.13 -22.58 8.94
N ALA A 359 4.81 -23.51 8.04
CA ALA A 359 5.12 -23.37 6.62
C ALA A 359 4.47 -22.13 6.00
N ASP A 360 3.20 -21.88 6.30
CA ASP A 360 2.47 -20.70 5.84
C ASP A 360 3.15 -19.41 6.34
N CYS A 361 3.52 -19.34 7.62
CA CYS A 361 4.19 -18.17 8.21
C CYS A 361 5.57 -17.90 7.58
N LEU A 362 6.39 -18.93 7.39
CA LEU A 362 7.72 -18.78 6.77
C LEU A 362 7.63 -18.36 5.30
N SER A 363 6.58 -18.79 4.59
CA SER A 363 6.40 -18.48 3.17
C SER A 363 5.91 -17.04 2.87
N ARG A 364 5.24 -16.37 3.81
CA ARG A 364 4.50 -15.11 3.55
C ARG A 364 5.35 -13.83 3.60
N ASP A 365 6.31 -13.77 4.52
CA ASP A 365 7.15 -12.58 4.72
C ASP A 365 8.07 -12.32 3.51
N GLY A 366 8.49 -13.39 2.83
CA GLY A 366 9.29 -13.29 1.62
C GLY A 366 10.75 -12.92 1.85
N SER A 367 11.22 -12.75 3.09
CA SER A 367 12.66 -12.54 3.35
C SER A 367 13.48 -13.77 2.93
N VAL A 368 14.71 -13.53 2.47
CA VAL A 368 15.65 -14.59 2.04
C VAL A 368 15.86 -15.62 3.16
N ALA A 369 15.99 -15.17 4.41
CA ALA A 369 16.20 -16.06 5.54
C ALA A 369 14.98 -16.97 5.82
N ASN A 370 13.76 -16.43 5.74
CA ASN A 370 12.56 -17.25 5.94
C ASN A 370 12.30 -18.18 4.76
N GLN A 371 12.64 -17.78 3.53
CA GLN A 371 12.61 -18.69 2.38
C GLN A 371 13.61 -19.85 2.55
N GLN A 372 14.83 -19.60 3.04
CA GLN A 372 15.79 -20.67 3.35
C GLN A 372 15.27 -21.63 4.42
N ARG A 373 14.67 -21.12 5.51
CA ARG A 373 14.05 -21.94 6.55
C ARG A 373 12.86 -22.74 6.04
N PHE A 374 12.05 -22.14 5.16
CA PHE A 374 10.98 -22.85 4.47
C PHE A 374 11.51 -24.00 3.61
N LEU A 375 12.61 -23.80 2.87
CA LEU A 375 13.26 -24.88 2.13
C LEU A 375 13.85 -25.97 3.03
N GLN A 376 14.40 -25.60 4.20
CA GLN A 376 14.83 -26.57 5.21
C GLN A 376 13.67 -27.41 5.75
N LEU A 377 12.50 -26.77 5.96
CA LEU A 377 11.28 -27.46 6.34
C LEU A 377 10.82 -28.44 5.25
N ILE A 378 10.86 -28.03 3.98
CA ILE A 378 10.56 -28.93 2.85
C ILE A 378 11.50 -30.14 2.83
N ALA A 379 12.80 -29.92 3.02
CA ALA A 379 13.79 -31.00 3.06
C ALA A 379 13.56 -31.97 4.23
N LEU A 380 13.16 -31.45 5.41
CA LEU A 380 12.85 -32.27 6.59
C LEU A 380 11.70 -33.25 6.34
N TYR A 381 10.72 -32.86 5.53
CA TYR A 381 9.53 -33.67 5.23
C TYR A 381 9.54 -34.26 3.81
N GLN A 382 10.70 -34.30 3.14
CA GLN A 382 10.79 -34.72 1.74
C GLN A 382 10.25 -36.14 1.47
N THR A 383 10.25 -37.03 2.48
CA THR A 383 9.73 -38.39 2.37
C THR A 383 8.34 -38.57 3.01
N ASN A 384 7.82 -37.54 3.68
CA ASN A 384 6.48 -37.58 4.28
C ASN A 384 5.44 -37.12 3.24
N ASN A 385 4.91 -38.06 2.48
CA ASN A 385 3.90 -37.78 1.43
C ASN A 385 2.54 -37.32 1.99
N ALA A 386 2.28 -37.43 3.29
CA ALA A 386 1.06 -36.92 3.91
C ALA A 386 1.16 -35.40 4.16
N VAL A 387 2.32 -34.91 4.60
CA VAL A 387 2.55 -33.51 4.98
C VAL A 387 3.08 -32.69 3.82
N LEU A 388 4.02 -33.25 3.05
CA LEU A 388 4.76 -32.54 2.02
C LEU A 388 3.86 -31.81 1.01
N PRO A 389 2.75 -32.37 0.48
CA PRO A 389 1.87 -31.64 -0.42
C PRO A 389 1.32 -30.34 0.18
N PHE A 390 0.99 -30.33 1.48
CA PHE A 390 0.52 -29.12 2.16
C PHE A 390 1.63 -28.08 2.28
N LEU A 391 2.85 -28.49 2.62
CA LEU A 391 3.99 -27.58 2.67
C LEU A 391 4.31 -27.02 1.29
N VAL A 392 4.27 -27.87 0.25
CA VAL A 392 4.49 -27.48 -1.15
C VAL A 392 3.46 -26.45 -1.61
N SER A 393 2.22 -26.53 -1.14
CA SER A 393 1.21 -25.52 -1.48
C SER A 393 1.58 -24.11 -1.00
N CYS A 394 2.39 -23.99 0.07
CA CYS A 394 2.82 -22.71 0.62
C CYS A 394 3.84 -21.97 -0.26
N PHE A 395 4.47 -22.62 -1.26
CA PHE A 395 5.26 -21.90 -2.26
C PHE A 395 4.42 -20.81 -2.96
N GLY A 396 3.13 -21.05 -3.16
CA GLY A 396 2.21 -20.07 -3.77
C GLY A 396 1.98 -18.81 -2.94
N ASN A 397 2.44 -18.73 -1.69
CA ASN A 397 2.35 -17.52 -0.86
C ASN A 397 3.57 -16.59 -1.04
N ILE A 398 4.68 -17.12 -1.57
CA ILE A 398 5.95 -16.40 -1.64
C ILE A 398 5.82 -15.29 -2.68
N GLN A 399 5.92 -14.04 -2.22
CA GLN A 399 5.76 -12.86 -3.08
C GLN A 399 6.99 -12.59 -3.92
N GLN A 400 8.21 -12.78 -3.38
CA GLN A 400 9.47 -12.51 -4.07
C GLN A 400 10.41 -13.72 -3.96
N PRO A 401 10.17 -14.80 -4.71
CA PRO A 401 10.97 -16.01 -4.58
C PRO A 401 12.44 -15.78 -4.97
N THR A 402 13.35 -16.31 -4.16
CA THR A 402 14.75 -16.45 -4.54
C THR A 402 14.92 -17.48 -5.65
N LEU A 403 16.04 -17.43 -6.38
CA LEU A 403 16.38 -18.44 -7.38
C LEU A 403 16.38 -19.86 -6.79
N GLN A 404 16.89 -20.02 -5.56
CA GLN A 404 16.91 -21.31 -4.87
C GLN A 404 15.49 -21.84 -4.59
N THR A 405 14.56 -20.94 -4.22
CA THR A 405 13.15 -21.28 -4.01
C THR A 405 12.48 -21.72 -5.30
N GLN A 406 12.75 -21.02 -6.42
CA GLN A 406 12.22 -21.41 -7.73
C GLN A 406 12.75 -22.79 -8.14
N GLN A 407 14.06 -23.02 -8.03
CA GLN A 407 14.70 -24.31 -8.36
C GLN A 407 14.15 -25.47 -7.52
N ALA A 408 13.97 -25.28 -6.21
CA ALA A 408 13.40 -26.30 -5.34
C ALA A 408 11.97 -26.66 -5.77
N LEU A 409 11.15 -25.67 -6.12
CA LEU A 409 9.78 -25.91 -6.61
C LEU A 409 9.78 -26.66 -7.94
N THR A 410 10.64 -26.27 -8.89
CA THR A 410 10.80 -26.96 -10.18
C THR A 410 11.20 -28.42 -9.97
N MET A 411 12.16 -28.70 -9.09
CA MET A 411 12.54 -30.07 -8.76
C MET A 411 11.36 -30.89 -8.23
N LEU A 412 10.56 -30.32 -7.32
CA LEU A 412 9.36 -31.00 -6.79
C LEU A 412 8.29 -31.21 -7.86
N ALA A 413 8.14 -30.27 -8.80
CA ALA A 413 7.13 -30.32 -9.86
C ALA A 413 7.39 -31.42 -10.91
N PHE A 414 8.65 -31.76 -11.17
CA PHE A 414 9.02 -32.68 -12.27
C PHE A 414 9.78 -33.93 -11.85
N ALA A 415 10.57 -33.87 -10.77
CA ALA A 415 11.48 -34.96 -10.39
C ALA A 415 11.04 -35.75 -9.15
N HIS A 416 10.06 -35.28 -8.37
CA HIS A 416 9.61 -36.00 -7.18
C HIS A 416 8.94 -37.33 -7.54
N GLU A 417 9.11 -38.39 -6.75
CA GLU A 417 8.57 -39.74 -7.05
C GLU A 417 7.05 -39.83 -6.86
N ASP A 418 6.53 -39.18 -5.82
CA ASP A 418 5.09 -39.14 -5.54
C ASP A 418 4.33 -38.22 -6.52
N SER A 419 3.28 -38.75 -7.15
CA SER A 419 2.49 -38.04 -8.15
C SER A 419 1.64 -36.91 -7.60
N PHE A 420 1.19 -37.00 -6.35
CA PHE A 420 0.38 -35.98 -5.69
C PHE A 420 1.24 -34.78 -5.27
N VAL A 421 2.46 -35.04 -4.79
CA VAL A 421 3.48 -34.00 -4.56
C VAL A 421 3.81 -33.28 -5.87
N ARG A 422 4.14 -34.01 -6.95
CA ARG A 422 4.39 -33.41 -8.28
C ARG A 422 3.22 -32.54 -8.74
N SER A 423 2.00 -33.08 -8.69
CA SER A 423 0.79 -32.36 -9.10
C SER A 423 0.57 -31.09 -8.29
N THR A 424 0.88 -31.10 -6.99
CA THR A 424 0.74 -29.94 -6.10
C THR A 424 1.81 -28.90 -6.37
N ALA A 425 3.06 -29.32 -6.56
CA ALA A 425 4.18 -28.43 -6.92
C ALA A 425 3.95 -27.72 -8.26
N GLN A 426 3.41 -28.42 -9.26
CA GLN A 426 3.02 -27.82 -10.53
C GLN A 426 1.94 -26.73 -10.36
N LEU A 427 0.92 -26.97 -9.52
CA LEU A 427 -0.11 -25.97 -9.22
C LEU A 427 0.46 -24.76 -8.47
N ALA A 428 1.38 -25.01 -7.53
CA ALA A 428 2.10 -23.97 -6.80
C ALA A 428 3.02 -23.16 -7.71
N THR A 429 3.55 -23.75 -8.79
CA THR A 429 4.33 -23.02 -9.80
C THR A 429 3.47 -21.99 -10.52
N GLY A 430 2.22 -22.34 -10.87
CA GLY A 430 1.25 -21.37 -11.39
C GLY A 430 0.99 -20.23 -10.40
N ALA A 431 0.76 -20.54 -9.12
CA ALA A 431 0.55 -19.50 -8.10
C ALA A 431 1.80 -18.62 -7.89
N LEU A 432 3.00 -19.20 -7.96
CA LEU A 432 4.24 -18.45 -7.85
C LEU A 432 4.43 -17.50 -9.04
N ALA A 433 4.14 -17.96 -10.26
CA ALA A 433 4.15 -17.12 -11.46
C ALA A 433 3.18 -15.93 -11.32
N TYR A 434 1.99 -16.15 -10.76
CA TYR A 434 1.05 -15.07 -10.46
C TYR A 434 1.65 -14.01 -9.54
N ASN A 435 2.33 -14.42 -8.47
CA ASN A 435 2.99 -13.46 -7.55
C ASN A 435 4.14 -12.70 -8.25
N ILE A 436 4.99 -13.40 -9.00
CA ILE A 436 6.10 -12.79 -9.76
C ILE A 436 5.58 -11.77 -10.78
N SER A 437 4.44 -12.05 -11.41
CA SER A 437 3.84 -11.17 -12.44
C SER A 437 3.54 -9.75 -11.94
N ALA A 438 3.41 -9.57 -10.62
CA ALA A 438 3.19 -8.25 -10.02
C ALA A 438 4.39 -7.31 -10.15
N TYR A 439 5.60 -7.82 -10.45
CA TYR A 439 6.81 -7.01 -10.60
C TYR A 439 7.76 -7.45 -11.72
N ASN A 440 7.64 -8.67 -12.25
CA ASN A 440 8.48 -9.17 -13.35
C ASN A 440 7.72 -10.13 -14.27
N ILE A 441 6.93 -9.57 -15.20
CA ILE A 441 6.13 -10.37 -16.16
C ILE A 441 6.99 -11.34 -17.00
N PRO A 442 8.15 -10.94 -17.57
CA PRO A 442 8.98 -11.87 -18.34
C PRO A 442 9.44 -13.11 -17.55
N GLU A 443 9.81 -12.94 -16.28
CA GLU A 443 10.20 -14.06 -15.41
C GLU A 443 9.01 -14.97 -15.10
N ALA A 444 7.84 -14.39 -14.79
CA ALA A 444 6.61 -15.13 -14.59
C ALA A 444 6.21 -15.96 -15.82
N ASP A 445 6.32 -15.36 -17.02
CA ASP A 445 6.08 -16.04 -18.30
C ASP A 445 7.09 -17.17 -18.53
N SER A 446 8.36 -16.96 -18.20
CA SER A 446 9.40 -18.00 -18.31
C SER A 446 9.06 -19.20 -17.43
N LEU A 447 8.65 -18.96 -16.17
CA LEU A 447 8.28 -20.00 -15.22
C LEU A 447 7.05 -20.79 -15.70
N LEU A 448 6.02 -20.08 -16.22
CA LEU A 448 4.85 -20.75 -16.79
C LEU A 448 5.23 -21.59 -18.03
N ARG A 449 6.06 -21.05 -18.92
CA ARG A 449 6.52 -21.76 -20.12
C ARG A 449 7.28 -23.02 -19.76
N GLU A 450 8.18 -22.96 -18.79
CA GLU A 450 8.94 -24.13 -18.32
C GLU A 450 8.01 -25.27 -17.93
N VAL A 451 6.95 -24.98 -17.17
CA VAL A 451 5.96 -26.00 -16.81
C VAL A 451 5.17 -26.52 -18.01
N LEU A 452 4.81 -25.63 -18.92
CA LEU A 452 4.06 -25.98 -20.12
C LEU A 452 4.90 -26.71 -21.17
N LEU A 453 6.24 -26.64 -21.15
CA LEU A 453 7.10 -27.49 -21.99
C LEU A 453 6.88 -28.98 -21.69
N HIS A 454 6.52 -29.31 -20.46
CA HIS A 454 6.15 -30.66 -20.04
C HIS A 454 4.66 -30.96 -20.19
N ALA A 455 3.87 -30.09 -20.84
CA ALA A 455 2.41 -30.23 -20.95
C ALA A 455 1.96 -31.56 -21.59
N ASN A 456 2.75 -32.12 -22.53
CA ASN A 456 2.43 -33.42 -23.14
C ASN A 456 2.39 -34.59 -22.14
N GLN A 457 3.02 -34.43 -20.97
CA GLN A 457 3.02 -35.41 -19.88
C GLN A 457 1.90 -35.13 -18.86
N LEU A 458 1.16 -34.04 -19.03
CA LEU A 458 0.14 -33.58 -18.09
C LEU A 458 -1.26 -33.83 -18.64
N ARG A 459 -2.19 -34.17 -17.72
CA ARG A 459 -3.62 -34.25 -18.06
C ARG A 459 -4.15 -32.83 -18.40
N PRO A 460 -5.11 -32.68 -19.33
CA PRO A 460 -5.70 -31.36 -19.65
C PRO A 460 -6.19 -30.58 -18.43
N LYS A 461 -6.78 -31.29 -17.45
CA LYS A 461 -7.22 -30.73 -16.17
C LYS A 461 -6.07 -30.12 -15.35
N GLN A 462 -4.87 -30.69 -15.41
CA GLN A 462 -3.71 -30.18 -14.71
C GLN A 462 -3.17 -28.93 -15.41
N ILE A 463 -3.06 -28.98 -16.75
CA ILE A 463 -2.65 -27.85 -17.59
C ILE A 463 -3.54 -26.62 -17.34
N ILE A 464 -4.86 -26.79 -17.38
CA ILE A 464 -5.81 -25.67 -17.22
C ILE A 464 -5.75 -25.06 -15.81
N ASN A 465 -5.49 -25.86 -14.78
CA ASN A 465 -5.36 -25.37 -13.41
C ASN A 465 -4.05 -24.58 -13.22
N ILE A 466 -2.94 -25.05 -13.80
CA ILE A 466 -1.65 -24.34 -13.77
C ILE A 466 -1.78 -23.00 -14.51
N ALA A 467 -2.29 -23.04 -15.75
CA ALA A 467 -2.56 -21.86 -16.57
C ALA A 467 -3.45 -20.86 -15.84
N GLY A 468 -4.55 -21.32 -15.24
CA GLY A 468 -5.48 -20.48 -14.50
C GLY A 468 -4.91 -19.92 -13.19
N ASN A 469 -4.03 -20.65 -12.52
CA ASN A 469 -3.35 -20.15 -11.32
C ASN A 469 -2.32 -19.05 -11.64
N SER A 470 -1.71 -19.08 -12.83
CA SER A 470 -0.73 -18.06 -13.24
C SER A 470 -1.33 -16.67 -13.43
N GLY A 471 -2.59 -16.58 -13.86
CA GLY A 471 -3.21 -15.30 -14.22
C GLY A 471 -2.53 -14.56 -15.37
N LEU A 472 -1.61 -15.20 -16.10
CA LEU A 472 -0.86 -14.58 -17.19
C LEU A 472 -1.67 -14.57 -18.49
N VAL A 473 -1.56 -13.47 -19.24
CA VAL A 473 -2.21 -13.33 -20.56
C VAL A 473 -1.66 -14.35 -21.57
N SER A 474 -0.38 -14.71 -21.46
CA SER A 474 0.25 -15.75 -22.28
C SER A 474 -0.42 -17.12 -22.16
N ALA A 475 -1.11 -17.38 -21.04
CA ALA A 475 -1.88 -18.60 -20.83
C ALA A 475 -3.23 -18.63 -21.58
N LEU A 476 -3.69 -17.49 -22.14
CA LEU A 476 -5.01 -17.39 -22.74
C LEU A 476 -5.18 -18.30 -23.96
N GLY A 477 -4.12 -18.48 -24.76
CA GLY A 477 -4.17 -19.35 -25.95
C GLY A 477 -4.55 -20.79 -25.61
N ILE A 478 -3.89 -21.37 -24.60
CA ILE A 478 -4.17 -22.76 -24.17
C ILE A 478 -5.53 -22.90 -23.47
N ILE A 479 -5.97 -21.86 -22.75
CA ILE A 479 -7.29 -21.83 -22.13
C ILE A 479 -8.39 -21.79 -23.20
N LYS A 480 -8.23 -20.96 -24.25
CA LYS A 480 -9.16 -20.88 -25.39
C LYS A 480 -9.31 -22.25 -26.07
N THR A 481 -8.21 -22.96 -26.34
CA THR A 481 -8.28 -24.32 -26.92
C THR A 481 -9.10 -25.29 -26.06
N ILE A 482 -9.04 -25.18 -24.73
CA ILE A 482 -9.80 -26.07 -23.82
C ILE A 482 -11.27 -25.62 -23.70
N LEU A 483 -11.57 -24.33 -23.82
CA LEU A 483 -12.94 -23.81 -23.88
C LEU A 483 -13.73 -24.38 -25.06
N ASP A 484 -13.07 -24.62 -26.19
CA ASP A 484 -13.70 -25.16 -27.40
C ASP A 484 -14.02 -26.66 -27.32
N THR A 485 -13.65 -27.33 -26.22
CA THR A 485 -13.93 -28.77 -26.04
C THR A 485 -15.40 -29.02 -25.68
N SER A 486 -15.93 -30.16 -26.10
CA SER A 486 -17.28 -30.62 -25.73
C SER A 486 -17.36 -31.22 -24.31
N GLN A 487 -16.24 -31.36 -23.60
CA GLN A 487 -16.21 -31.94 -22.27
C GLN A 487 -16.61 -30.90 -21.22
N ALA A 488 -17.82 -31.03 -20.68
CA ALA A 488 -18.40 -30.07 -19.73
C ALA A 488 -17.49 -29.75 -18.54
N GLU A 489 -16.85 -30.76 -17.90
CA GLU A 489 -15.95 -30.50 -16.77
C GLU A 489 -14.76 -29.61 -17.17
N LEU A 490 -14.15 -29.86 -18.33
CA LEU A 490 -13.02 -29.07 -18.81
C LEU A 490 -13.46 -27.67 -19.24
N HIS A 491 -14.63 -27.55 -19.86
CA HIS A 491 -15.22 -26.26 -20.25
C HIS A 491 -15.42 -25.36 -19.02
N TYR A 492 -16.06 -25.86 -17.96
CA TYR A 492 -16.28 -25.07 -16.73
C TYR A 492 -14.97 -24.70 -16.02
N ARG A 493 -14.01 -25.62 -15.99
CA ARG A 493 -12.67 -25.33 -15.44
C ARG A 493 -11.96 -24.26 -16.24
N ALA A 494 -12.06 -24.29 -17.56
CA ALA A 494 -11.44 -23.31 -18.42
C ALA A 494 -12.06 -21.92 -18.21
N LEU A 495 -13.39 -21.82 -18.06
CA LEU A 495 -14.05 -20.58 -17.67
C LEU A 495 -13.54 -20.07 -16.31
N PHE A 496 -13.44 -20.94 -15.30
CA PHE A 496 -12.93 -20.54 -13.97
C PHE A 496 -11.44 -20.17 -13.96
N SER A 497 -10.65 -20.71 -14.88
CA SER A 497 -9.23 -20.37 -15.04
C SER A 497 -9.02 -18.94 -15.55
N LEU A 498 -10.03 -18.30 -16.13
CA LEU A 498 -9.96 -16.90 -16.56
C LEU A 498 -9.99 -15.89 -15.40
N ARG A 499 -10.25 -16.33 -14.16
CA ARG A 499 -10.48 -15.46 -12.99
C ARG A 499 -9.37 -14.46 -12.69
N PHE A 500 -8.12 -14.77 -13.02
CA PHE A 500 -6.96 -13.94 -12.70
C PHE A 500 -6.36 -13.19 -13.91
N ILE A 501 -6.81 -13.47 -15.14
CA ILE A 501 -6.22 -12.91 -16.37
C ILE A 501 -6.89 -11.57 -16.73
N GLN A 502 -6.35 -10.44 -16.25
CA GLN A 502 -6.90 -9.11 -16.56
C GLN A 502 -6.60 -8.72 -18.02
N HIS A 503 -7.56 -8.92 -18.92
CA HIS A 503 -7.40 -8.69 -20.36
C HIS A 503 -8.78 -8.55 -21.03
N ALA A 504 -8.90 -7.64 -22.01
CA ALA A 504 -10.16 -7.34 -22.69
C ALA A 504 -10.79 -8.57 -23.37
N ASP A 505 -10.02 -9.38 -24.10
CA ASP A 505 -10.50 -10.65 -24.68
C ASP A 505 -11.20 -11.56 -23.66
N VAL A 506 -10.70 -11.58 -22.42
CA VAL A 506 -11.28 -12.43 -21.38
C VAL A 506 -12.64 -11.88 -20.96
N ASP A 507 -12.77 -10.56 -20.85
CA ASP A 507 -14.05 -9.92 -20.52
C ASP A 507 -15.09 -10.20 -21.61
N SER A 508 -14.70 -10.14 -22.88
CA SER A 508 -15.58 -10.49 -24.00
C SER A 508 -15.97 -11.98 -24.02
N ILE A 509 -15.04 -12.90 -23.69
CA ILE A 509 -15.36 -14.33 -23.54
C ILE A 509 -16.38 -14.54 -22.43
N LEU A 510 -16.17 -13.92 -21.26
CA LEU A 510 -17.07 -14.08 -20.12
C LEU A 510 -18.45 -13.46 -20.39
N ALA A 511 -18.50 -12.28 -21.02
CA ALA A 511 -19.74 -11.65 -21.45
C ALA A 511 -20.52 -12.54 -22.44
N ALA A 512 -19.84 -13.11 -23.44
CA ALA A 512 -20.47 -14.03 -24.39
C ALA A 512 -21.04 -15.29 -23.71
N HIS A 513 -20.36 -15.82 -22.69
CA HIS A 513 -20.85 -16.99 -21.95
C HIS A 513 -21.99 -16.65 -20.97
N LEU A 514 -22.05 -15.44 -20.41
CA LEU A 514 -23.22 -14.96 -19.64
C LEU A 514 -24.49 -14.89 -20.50
N ALA A 515 -24.35 -14.52 -21.78
CA ALA A 515 -25.47 -14.42 -22.71
C ALA A 515 -26.06 -15.79 -23.09
N ARG A 516 -25.40 -16.90 -22.77
CA ARG A 516 -25.92 -18.26 -23.01
C ARG A 516 -26.92 -18.62 -21.90
N HIS A 517 -28.09 -19.13 -22.25
CA HIS A 517 -29.10 -19.61 -21.29
C HIS A 517 -28.75 -20.99 -20.70
N ASP A 518 -27.51 -21.17 -20.24
CA ASP A 518 -27.05 -22.36 -19.51
C ASP A 518 -26.73 -21.97 -18.07
N THR A 519 -27.45 -22.57 -17.13
CA THR A 519 -27.36 -22.21 -15.71
C THR A 519 -25.97 -22.49 -15.11
N ILE A 520 -25.33 -23.60 -15.49
CA ILE A 520 -24.03 -23.99 -14.91
C ILE A 520 -22.92 -23.09 -15.47
N ILE A 521 -22.98 -22.78 -16.77
CA ILE A 521 -22.06 -21.83 -17.42
C ILE A 521 -22.21 -20.46 -16.78
N GLN A 522 -23.44 -19.94 -16.66
CA GLN A 522 -23.70 -18.62 -16.07
C GLN A 522 -23.18 -18.54 -14.63
N SER A 523 -23.51 -19.50 -13.77
CA SER A 523 -22.99 -19.56 -12.39
C SER A 523 -21.45 -19.64 -12.35
N THR A 524 -20.84 -20.40 -13.26
CA THR A 524 -19.36 -20.49 -13.36
C THR A 524 -18.74 -19.16 -13.76
N VAL A 525 -19.35 -18.45 -14.73
CA VAL A 525 -18.88 -17.11 -15.13
C VAL A 525 -19.06 -16.12 -13.99
N ILE A 526 -20.22 -16.09 -13.32
CA ILE A 526 -20.44 -15.20 -12.17
C ILE A 526 -19.39 -15.44 -11.09
N ARG A 527 -19.11 -16.72 -10.75
CA ARG A 527 -18.06 -17.08 -9.81
C ARG A 527 -16.67 -16.59 -10.28
N THR A 528 -16.38 -16.70 -11.57
CA THR A 528 -15.13 -16.21 -12.17
C THR A 528 -15.00 -14.69 -12.03
N LEU A 529 -16.09 -13.95 -12.28
CA LEU A 529 -16.15 -12.50 -12.16
C LEU A 529 -15.96 -11.99 -10.73
N THR A 530 -16.17 -12.82 -9.70
CA THR A 530 -15.90 -12.41 -8.30
C THR A 530 -14.44 -12.03 -8.03
N PHE A 531 -13.51 -12.42 -8.90
CA PHE A 531 -12.07 -12.10 -8.82
C PHE A 531 -11.64 -10.97 -9.76
N ARG A 532 -12.58 -10.40 -10.53
CA ARG A 532 -12.31 -9.42 -11.59
C ARG A 532 -12.96 -8.08 -11.29
N GLN A 533 -12.44 -7.04 -11.93
CA GLN A 533 -13.04 -5.70 -11.90
C GLN A 533 -14.23 -5.62 -12.88
N PRO A 534 -15.24 -4.80 -12.59
CA PRO A 534 -16.35 -4.58 -13.51
C PRO A 534 -15.87 -3.88 -14.79
N THR A 535 -16.31 -4.39 -15.94
CA THR A 535 -16.17 -3.74 -17.24
C THR A 535 -17.55 -3.44 -17.82
N ALA A 536 -17.64 -2.45 -18.71
CA ALA A 536 -18.92 -2.07 -19.29
C ALA A 536 -19.62 -3.25 -20.01
N GLU A 537 -18.86 -4.04 -20.77
CA GLU A 537 -19.37 -5.20 -21.52
C GLU A 537 -19.95 -6.27 -20.59
N VAL A 538 -19.24 -6.62 -19.51
CA VAL A 538 -19.71 -7.60 -18.53
C VAL A 538 -20.92 -7.09 -17.77
N LEU A 539 -20.88 -5.82 -17.32
CA LEU A 539 -21.99 -5.20 -16.60
C LEU A 539 -23.28 -5.19 -17.44
N GLN A 540 -23.17 -4.91 -18.74
CA GLN A 540 -24.30 -4.98 -19.66
C GLN A 540 -24.97 -6.36 -19.66
N GLN A 541 -24.20 -7.45 -19.63
CA GLN A 541 -24.77 -8.79 -19.58
C GLN A 541 -25.33 -9.14 -18.20
N LEU A 542 -24.68 -8.72 -17.11
CA LEU A 542 -25.19 -8.98 -15.76
C LEU A 542 -26.51 -8.26 -15.49
N VAL A 543 -26.71 -7.04 -16.03
CA VAL A 543 -28.00 -6.34 -15.96
C VAL A 543 -29.09 -7.16 -16.64
N ARG A 544 -28.83 -7.64 -17.87
CA ARG A 544 -29.77 -8.52 -18.59
C ARG A 544 -30.11 -9.76 -17.79
N VAL A 545 -29.11 -10.42 -17.20
CA VAL A 545 -29.29 -11.60 -16.35
C VAL A 545 -30.24 -11.33 -15.19
N VAL A 546 -30.13 -10.18 -14.51
CA VAL A 546 -31.02 -9.82 -13.39
C VAL A 546 -32.43 -9.47 -13.85
N THR A 547 -32.58 -8.81 -15.01
CA THR A 547 -33.88 -8.34 -15.50
C THR A 547 -34.67 -9.39 -16.27
N ASP A 548 -34.01 -10.40 -16.83
CA ASP A 548 -34.64 -11.43 -17.63
C ASP A 548 -35.32 -12.48 -16.73
N SER A 549 -36.65 -12.55 -16.82
CA SER A 549 -37.47 -13.48 -16.06
C SER A 549 -37.26 -14.95 -16.47
N THR A 550 -36.75 -15.21 -17.68
CA THR A 550 -36.49 -16.56 -18.19
C THR A 550 -35.24 -17.19 -17.56
N ILE A 551 -34.34 -16.38 -17.01
CA ILE A 551 -33.17 -16.85 -16.28
C ILE A 551 -33.58 -17.52 -14.96
N THR A 552 -32.79 -18.46 -14.46
CA THR A 552 -33.11 -19.13 -13.19
C THR A 552 -32.95 -18.18 -12.01
N ALA A 553 -33.78 -18.37 -10.97
CA ALA A 553 -33.72 -17.55 -9.76
C ALA A 553 -32.35 -17.62 -9.06
N THR A 554 -31.68 -18.77 -9.13
CA THR A 554 -30.33 -18.99 -8.58
C THR A 554 -29.31 -18.07 -9.24
N VAL A 555 -29.24 -18.05 -10.57
CA VAL A 555 -28.29 -17.22 -11.33
C VAL A 555 -28.56 -15.73 -11.09
N ARG A 556 -29.83 -15.32 -11.03
CA ARG A 556 -30.20 -13.94 -10.67
C ARG A 556 -29.72 -13.55 -9.28
N LYS A 557 -29.86 -14.45 -8.29
CA LYS A 557 -29.41 -14.22 -6.91
C LYS A 557 -27.89 -14.10 -6.82
N GLU A 558 -27.15 -14.98 -7.49
CA GLU A 558 -25.68 -14.94 -7.54
C GLU A 558 -25.18 -13.66 -8.22
N THR A 559 -25.81 -13.27 -9.33
CA THR A 559 -25.51 -12.02 -10.04
C THR A 559 -25.75 -10.80 -9.14
N THR A 560 -26.87 -10.79 -8.43
CA THR A 560 -27.19 -9.71 -7.47
C THR A 560 -26.13 -9.62 -6.38
N ALA A 561 -25.68 -10.76 -5.83
CA ALA A 561 -24.62 -10.78 -4.82
C ALA A 561 -23.29 -10.24 -5.37
N LEU A 562 -22.95 -10.57 -6.63
CA LEU A 562 -21.78 -10.00 -7.31
C LEU A 562 -21.91 -8.49 -7.50
N LEU A 563 -23.06 -7.99 -7.96
CA LEU A 563 -23.29 -6.55 -8.14
C LEU A 563 -23.23 -5.80 -6.81
N ARG A 564 -23.77 -6.37 -5.72
CA ARG A 564 -23.61 -5.82 -4.35
C ARG A 564 -22.15 -5.77 -3.91
N LYS A 565 -21.43 -6.87 -4.13
CA LYS A 565 -20.00 -6.94 -3.86
C LYS A 565 -19.28 -5.83 -4.61
N TRP A 566 -19.52 -5.68 -5.91
CA TRP A 566 -18.90 -4.62 -6.71
C TRP A 566 -19.32 -3.20 -6.30
N ASN A 567 -20.58 -2.99 -5.90
CA ASN A 567 -21.05 -1.71 -5.36
C ASN A 567 -20.28 -1.30 -4.09
N GLY A 568 -20.05 -2.23 -3.17
CA GLY A 568 -19.21 -1.99 -1.99
C GLY A 568 -17.71 -1.91 -2.31
N GLN A 569 -17.30 -2.34 -3.51
CA GLN A 569 -15.89 -2.51 -3.88
C GLN A 569 -15.37 -1.61 -4.99
N PHE A 570 -16.19 -0.79 -5.66
CA PHE A 570 -15.73 0.04 -6.78
C PHE A 570 -16.53 1.35 -6.80
N THR A 571 -15.88 2.48 -6.50
CA THR A 571 -16.50 3.81 -6.40
C THR A 571 -17.20 4.24 -7.69
N MET A 572 -16.63 3.92 -8.86
CA MET A 572 -17.23 4.26 -10.16
C MET A 572 -18.33 3.28 -10.60
N PHE A 573 -18.56 2.19 -9.87
CA PHE A 573 -19.53 1.17 -10.26
C PHE A 573 -20.93 1.73 -10.41
N ARG A 574 -21.42 2.56 -9.47
CA ARG A 574 -22.77 3.14 -9.58
C ARG A 574 -22.92 4.05 -10.81
N ALA A 575 -21.90 4.85 -11.11
CA ALA A 575 -21.91 5.72 -12.30
C ALA A 575 -21.93 4.88 -13.59
N GLN A 576 -21.10 3.84 -13.66
CA GLN A 576 -21.06 2.91 -14.80
C GLN A 576 -22.38 2.15 -14.95
N LEU A 577 -22.94 1.62 -13.86
CA LEU A 577 -24.21 0.92 -13.85
C LEU A 577 -25.35 1.83 -14.29
N ASN A 578 -25.42 3.06 -13.78
CA ASN A 578 -26.44 4.03 -14.20
C ASN A 578 -26.36 4.35 -15.69
N THR A 579 -25.14 4.52 -16.22
CA THR A 579 -24.91 4.71 -17.65
C THR A 579 -25.45 3.53 -18.46
N ILE A 580 -25.20 2.30 -18.01
CA ILE A 580 -25.65 1.08 -18.68
C ILE A 580 -27.17 0.91 -18.60
N LEU A 581 -27.78 1.18 -17.45
CA LEU A 581 -29.23 1.13 -17.26
C LEU A 581 -29.95 2.11 -18.19
N GLN A 582 -29.37 3.30 -18.40
CA GLN A 582 -29.85 4.27 -19.39
C GLN A 582 -29.68 3.77 -20.83
N GLN A 583 -28.50 3.25 -21.18
CA GLN A 583 -28.19 2.76 -22.53
C GLN A 583 -29.04 1.55 -22.96
N GLN A 584 -29.39 0.67 -22.03
CA GLN A 584 -30.17 -0.54 -22.32
C GLN A 584 -31.69 -0.31 -22.31
N SER A 585 -32.16 0.92 -22.07
CA SER A 585 -33.59 1.24 -21.95
C SER A 585 -34.32 0.31 -20.97
N VAL A 586 -33.67 -0.03 -19.84
CA VAL A 586 -34.25 -0.91 -18.83
C VAL A 586 -35.49 -0.25 -18.24
N PRO A 587 -36.66 -0.93 -18.18
CA PRO A 587 -37.88 -0.33 -17.64
C PRO A 587 -37.68 0.21 -16.22
N ASP A 588 -38.28 1.34 -15.89
CA ASP A 588 -38.13 2.00 -14.57
C ASP A 588 -38.43 1.06 -13.39
N ALA A 589 -39.36 0.12 -13.55
CA ALA A 589 -39.67 -0.88 -12.53
C ALA A 589 -38.48 -1.83 -12.26
N ALA A 590 -37.83 -2.31 -13.32
CA ALA A 590 -36.64 -3.16 -13.25
C ALA A 590 -35.41 -2.38 -12.75
N ARG A 591 -35.29 -1.10 -13.14
CA ARG A 591 -34.28 -0.19 -12.61
C ARG A 591 -34.41 0.01 -11.10
N LYS A 592 -35.61 0.35 -10.61
CA LYS A 592 -35.89 0.48 -9.18
C LYS A 592 -35.65 -0.83 -8.43
N GLN A 593 -35.91 -1.97 -9.05
CA GLN A 593 -35.61 -3.27 -8.49
C GLN A 593 -34.09 -3.48 -8.33
N ILE A 594 -33.29 -3.14 -9.34
CA ILE A 594 -31.82 -3.21 -9.25
C ILE A 594 -31.29 -2.23 -8.19
N GLU A 595 -31.79 -1.01 -8.14
CA GLU A 595 -31.39 0.00 -7.13
C GLU A 595 -31.70 -0.51 -5.71
N LYS A 596 -32.90 -1.04 -5.47
CA LYS A 596 -33.27 -1.67 -4.18
C LYS A 596 -32.44 -2.90 -3.84
N LEU A 597 -31.93 -3.61 -4.85
CA LEU A 597 -31.03 -4.74 -4.63
C LEU A 597 -29.60 -4.28 -4.31
N LEU A 598 -29.23 -3.02 -4.50
CA LEU A 598 -27.90 -2.49 -4.19
C LEU A 598 -27.83 -1.66 -2.90
N GLU A 599 -28.99 -1.35 -2.33
CA GLU A 599 -29.18 -1.03 -0.91
C GLU A 599 -29.05 -2.30 -0.05
#